data_AF-A0A3D1GR65-F1
#
_entry.id   AF-A0A3D1GR65-F1
#
_cell.length_a   1.000
_cell.length_b   1.000
_cell.length_c   1.000
_cell.angle_alpha   90.00
_cell.angle_beta   90.00
_cell.angle_gamma   90.00
#
_symmetry.space_group_name_H-M   'P 1'
#
loop_
_entity.id
_entity.type
_entity.pdbx_description
1 polymer ?
#
loop_
_entity_poly.entity_id
_entity_poly.type
_entity_poly.pdbx_seq_one_letter_code
_entity_poly.pdbx_strand_id
1 'polypeptide(L)'
;TNNQMELTAVIKGLEALKRPVPVHIVTDSKYVMQGVTQWMKGWKRNGWRTANKKPVANRALWEQLDSLLGPHKVSWEWVKGHSGHPQNERCDELASTQAALFKPDQ
;
A
#
# COMPACT_ATOMS: atom_id res chain seq x y z
N THR A 1 -10.32 -6.56 2.04
CA THR A 1 -10.92 -5.23 2.37
C THR A 1 -10.29 -4.16 1.48
N ASN A 2 -10.86 -2.95 1.41
CA ASN A 2 -10.30 -1.85 0.61
C ASN A 2 -8.82 -1.58 0.96
N ASN A 3 -8.51 -1.42 2.25
CA ASN A 3 -7.14 -1.18 2.72
C ASN A 3 -6.15 -2.30 2.38
N GLN A 4 -6.61 -3.56 2.31
CA GLN A 4 -5.76 -4.67 1.87
C GLN A 4 -5.48 -4.60 0.36
N MET A 5 -6.46 -4.21 -0.45
CA MET A 5 -6.30 -4.02 -1.89
C MET A 5 -5.33 -2.86 -2.18
N GLU A 6 -5.48 -1.73 -1.48
CA GLU A 6 -4.58 -0.58 -1.60
C GLU A 6 -3.12 -0.95 -1.26
N LEU A 7 -2.89 -1.67 -0.15
CA LEU A 7 -1.56 -2.18 0.20
C LEU A 7 -1.02 -3.15 -0.85
N THR A 8 -1.87 -4.07 -1.32
CA THR A 8 -1.48 -5.08 -2.31
C THR A 8 -1.10 -4.43 -3.63
N ALA A 9 -1.79 -3.37 -4.06
CA ALA A 9 -1.47 -2.64 -5.28
C ALA A 9 -0.04 -2.05 -5.21
N VAL A 10 0.31 -1.43 -4.09
CA VAL A 10 1.67 -0.88 -3.89
C VAL A 10 2.72 -1.98 -3.83
N ILE A 11 2.45 -3.06 -3.09
CA ILE A 11 3.34 -4.23 -3.00
C ILE A 11 3.61 -4.80 -4.40
N LYS A 12 2.57 -5.04 -5.20
CA LYS A 12 2.72 -5.59 -6.55
C LYS A 12 3.46 -4.65 -7.49
N GLY A 13 3.27 -3.34 -7.36
CA GLY A 13 4.05 -2.34 -8.09
C GLY A 13 5.53 -2.40 -7.75
N LEU A 14 5.88 -2.57 -6.48
CA LEU A 14 7.27 -2.69 -6.02
C LEU A 14 7.89 -4.04 -6.37
N GLU A 15 7.16 -5.16 -6.27
CA GLU A 15 7.62 -6.51 -6.64
C GLU A 15 7.99 -6.61 -8.13
N ALA A 16 7.36 -5.81 -8.99
CA ALA A 16 7.69 -5.77 -10.41
C ALA A 16 9.08 -5.16 -10.69
N LEU A 17 9.68 -4.46 -9.72
CA LEU A 17 10.99 -3.84 -9.87
C LEU A 17 12.11 -4.86 -9.66
N LYS A 18 12.90 -5.10 -10.71
CA LYS A 18 13.96 -6.13 -10.71
C LYS A 18 15.28 -5.70 -10.09
N ARG A 19 15.42 -4.42 -9.73
CA ARG A 19 16.66 -3.84 -9.20
C ARG A 19 16.36 -2.59 -8.36
N PRO A 20 17.25 -2.21 -7.43
CA PRO A 20 17.18 -0.95 -6.71
C PRO A 20 17.07 0.23 -7.68
N VAL A 21 16.00 1.00 -7.56
CA VAL A 21 15.74 2.21 -8.35
C VAL A 21 15.06 3.27 -7.50
N PRO A 22 15.20 4.57 -7.83
CA PRO A 22 14.31 5.59 -7.30
C PRO A 22 12.87 5.31 -7.72
N VAL A 23 11.94 5.36 -6.78
CA VAL A 23 10.51 5.13 -7.03
C VAL A 23 9.73 6.34 -6.53
N HIS A 24 8.78 6.79 -7.33
CA HIS A 24 7.81 7.79 -6.93
C HIS A 24 6.43 7.14 -6.89
N ILE A 25 5.88 6.99 -5.69
CA ILE A 25 4.59 6.34 -5.47
C ILE A 25 3.53 7.42 -5.25
N VAL A 26 2.58 7.47 -6.16
CA VAL A 26 1.40 8.32 -6.07
C VAL A 26 0.25 7.44 -5.59
N THR A 27 -0.41 7.85 -4.50
CA THR A 27 -1.55 7.11 -3.94
C THR A 27 -2.59 8.09 -3.43
N ASP A 28 -3.86 7.75 -3.59
CA ASP A 28 -4.98 8.47 -2.98
C ASP A 28 -5.39 7.88 -1.63
N SER A 29 -4.98 6.64 -1.35
CA SER A 29 -5.11 6.01 -0.04
C SER A 29 -4.40 6.80 1.05
N LYS A 30 -5.22 7.43 1.91
CA LYS A 30 -4.75 7.98 3.19
C LYS A 30 -4.21 6.89 4.11
N TYR A 31 -4.76 5.67 4.04
CA TYR A 31 -4.33 4.56 4.88
C TYR A 31 -2.89 4.15 4.57
N VAL A 32 -2.54 3.97 3.30
CA VAL A 32 -1.17 3.68 2.88
C VAL A 32 -0.25 4.86 3.19
N MET A 33 -0.66 6.08 2.82
CA MET A 33 0.16 7.28 3.04
C MET A 33 0.50 7.49 4.51
N GLN A 34 -0.51 7.50 5.40
CA GLN A 34 -0.28 7.69 6.84
C GLN A 34 0.46 6.49 7.44
N GLY A 35 0.15 5.28 6.98
CA GLY A 35 0.82 4.09 7.49
C GLY A 35 2.31 4.09 7.21
N VAL A 36 2.76 4.44 6.01
CA VAL A 36 4.19 4.52 5.70
C VAL A 36 4.86 5.73 6.37
N THR A 37 4.23 6.91 6.31
CA THR A 37 4.87 8.15 6.75
C THR A 37 4.84 8.37 8.27
N GLN A 38 3.83 7.86 8.97
CA GLN A 38 3.60 8.16 10.39
C GLN A 38 3.70 6.92 11.29
N TRP A 39 3.09 5.79 10.89
CA TRP A 39 2.88 4.67 11.81
C TRP A 39 3.96 3.59 11.73
N MET A 40 4.42 3.25 10.52
CA MET A 40 5.33 2.13 10.26
C MET A 40 6.61 2.22 11.09
N LYS A 41 7.21 3.40 11.22
CA LYS A 41 8.40 3.61 12.06
C LYS A 41 8.14 3.25 13.53
N GLY A 42 6.99 3.64 14.06
CA GLY A 42 6.57 3.32 15.43
C GLY A 42 6.27 1.83 15.60
N TRP A 43 5.58 1.22 14.63
CA TRP A 43 5.27 -0.20 14.65
C TRP A 43 6.54 -1.06 14.60
N LYS A 44 7.51 -0.76 13.73
CA LYS A 44 8.80 -1.46 13.67
C LYS A 44 9.53 -1.44 15.01
N ARG A 45 9.61 -0.26 15.64
CA ARG A 45 10.23 -0.10 16.97
C ARG A 45 9.50 -0.91 18.05
N ASN A 46 8.18 -1.04 17.94
CA ASN A 46 7.34 -1.73 18.92
C ASN A 46 7.07 -3.21 18.56
N GLY A 47 7.84 -3.80 17.64
CA GLY A 47 7.67 -5.21 17.24
C GLY A 47 6.33 -5.50 16.55
N TRP A 48 5.87 -4.58 15.71
CA TRP A 48 4.61 -4.64 14.95
C TRP A 48 3.37 -4.71 15.84
N ARG A 49 3.37 -3.91 16.91
CA ARG A 49 2.25 -3.73 17.82
C ARG A 49 1.80 -2.28 17.88
N THR A 50 0.49 -2.12 18.06
CA THR A 50 -0.16 -0.82 18.31
C THR A 50 0.15 -0.32 19.73
N ALA A 51 -0.17 0.94 20.03
CA ALA A 51 -0.02 1.51 21.38
C ALA A 51 -0.77 0.69 22.46
N ASN A 52 -1.88 0.07 22.08
CA ASN A 52 -2.68 -0.81 22.94
C ASN A 52 -2.12 -2.23 23.05
N LYS A 53 -0.86 -2.46 22.66
CA LYS A 53 -0.15 -3.76 22.63
C LYS A 53 -0.79 -4.85 21.76
N LYS A 54 -1.81 -4.51 20.98
CA LYS A 54 -2.45 -5.43 20.01
C LYS A 54 -1.61 -5.51 18.72
N PRO A 55 -1.63 -6.66 18.02
CA PRO A 55 -1.03 -6.77 16.69
C PRO A 55 -1.56 -5.69 15.75
N VAL A 56 -0.69 -5.17 14.89
CA VAL A 56 -1.10 -4.24 13.83
C VAL A 56 -2.00 -4.95 12.83
N ALA A 57 -3.10 -4.31 12.43
CA ALA A 57 -3.96 -4.83 11.37
C ALA A 57 -3.19 -4.88 10.05
N ASN A 58 -3.38 -5.94 9.26
CA ASN A 58 -2.64 -6.18 8.01
C ASN A 58 -1.12 -6.27 8.19
N ARG A 59 -0.64 -6.70 9.37
CA ARG A 59 0.80 -6.80 9.70
C ARG A 59 1.62 -7.48 8.60
N ALA A 60 1.17 -8.62 8.08
CA ALA A 60 1.90 -9.36 7.04
C ALA A 60 2.15 -8.52 5.78
N LEU A 61 1.12 -7.79 5.31
CA LEU A 61 1.25 -6.88 4.16
C LEU A 61 2.18 -5.71 4.48
N TRP A 62 2.12 -5.17 5.69
CA TRP A 62 3.00 -4.08 6.10
C TRP A 62 4.47 -4.51 6.21
N GLU A 63 4.74 -5.71 6.72
CA GLU A 63 6.08 -6.29 6.79
C GLU A 63 6.64 -6.55 5.38
N GLN A 64 5.81 -7.06 4.46
CA GLN A 64 6.18 -7.25 3.07
C GLN A 64 6.43 -5.91 2.35
N LEU A 65 5.59 -4.91 2.59
CA LEU A 65 5.82 -3.57 2.03
C LEU A 65 7.13 -2.98 2.55
N ASP A 66 7.41 -3.07 3.86
CA ASP A 66 8.64 -2.55 4.46
C ASP A 66 9.90 -3.21 3.88
N SER A 67 9.88 -4.53 3.66
CA SER A 67 11.01 -5.24 3.05
C SER A 67 11.25 -4.81 1.60
N LEU A 68 10.17 -4.60 0.84
CA LEU A 68 10.23 -4.10 -0.53
C LEU A 68 10.67 -2.64 -0.61
N LEU A 69 10.34 -1.80 0.37
CA LEU A 69 10.77 -0.39 0.37
C LEU A 69 12.27 -0.23 0.66
N GLY A 70 12.84 -1.10 1.51
CA GLY A 70 14.24 -1.03 1.96
C GLY A 70 15.29 -0.81 0.87
N PRO A 71 15.31 -1.57 -0.24
CA PRO A 71 16.30 -1.39 -1.31
C PRO A 71 16.06 -0.17 -2.22
N HIS A 72 14.88 0.46 -2.18
CA HIS A 72 14.52 1.54 -3.11
C HIS A 72 14.60 2.92 -2.45
N LYS A 73 14.99 3.93 -3.22
CA LYS A 73 14.82 5.33 -2.81
C LYS A 73 13.41 5.77 -3.13
N VAL A 74 12.50 5.59 -2.19
CA VAL A 74 11.06 5.83 -2.40
C VAL A 74 10.66 7.23 -1.95
N SER A 75 9.96 7.94 -2.85
CA SER A 75 9.25 9.18 -2.57
C SER A 75 7.75 8.95 -2.68
N TRP A 76 6.98 9.67 -1.88
CA TRP A 76 5.53 9.48 -1.76
C TRP A 76 4.82 10.79 -2.09
N GLU A 77 3.76 10.68 -2.88
CA GLU A 77 2.83 11.76 -3.14
C GLU A 77 1.41 11.29 -2.83
N TRP A 78 0.71 12.07 -2.01
CA TRP A 78 -0.70 11.86 -1.75
C TRP A 78 -1.52 12.77 -2.64
N VAL A 79 -2.44 12.17 -3.38
CA VAL A 79 -3.41 12.91 -4.20
C VAL A 79 -4.81 12.72 -3.64
N LYS A 80 -5.66 13.72 -3.81
CA LYS A 80 -7.05 13.61 -3.36
C LYS A 80 -7.81 12.71 -4.35
N GLY A 81 -8.39 11.62 -3.85
CA GLY A 81 -9.26 10.73 -4.63
C GLY A 81 -10.42 11.51 -5.25
N HIS A 82 -10.61 11.29 -6.56
CA HIS A 82 -11.57 11.92 -7.48
C HIS A 82 -11.33 13.39 -7.87
N SER A 83 -10.42 13.57 -8.84
CA SER A 83 -10.57 14.36 -10.08
C SER A 83 -9.18 14.82 -10.55
N GLY A 84 -8.59 14.17 -11.57
CA GLY A 84 -7.47 14.74 -12.32
C GLY A 84 -6.27 13.84 -12.62
N HIS A 85 -6.24 12.57 -12.22
CA HIS A 85 -5.14 11.66 -12.56
C HIS A 85 -5.64 10.44 -13.35
N PRO A 86 -5.47 10.41 -14.69
CA PRO A 86 -5.91 9.31 -15.55
C PRO A 86 -5.35 7.92 -15.13
N GLN A 87 -4.19 7.91 -14.49
CA GLN A 87 -3.56 6.67 -14.00
C GLN A 87 -4.28 6.10 -12.77
N ASN A 88 -4.82 6.96 -11.89
CA ASN A 88 -5.58 6.53 -10.72
C ASN A 88 -6.96 6.02 -11.14
N GLU A 89 -7.64 6.74 -12.04
CA GLU A 89 -8.92 6.30 -12.59
C GLU A 89 -8.80 4.93 -13.27
N ARG A 90 -7.71 4.70 -14.01
CA ARG A 90 -7.42 3.38 -14.60
C ARG A 90 -7.15 2.30 -13.55
N CYS A 91 -6.44 2.61 -12.46
CA CYS A 91 -6.24 1.67 -11.36
C CYS A 91 -7.55 1.34 -10.64
N ASP A 92 -8.42 2.32 -10.42
CA ASP A 92 -9.74 2.14 -9.82
C ASP A 92 -10.66 1.29 -10.71
N GLU A 93 -10.65 1.52 -12.02
CA GLU A 93 -11.36 0.69 -13.00
C GLU A 93 -10.85 -0.76 -13.00
N LEU A 94 -9.52 -0.96 -13.01
CA LEU A 94 -8.92 -2.31 -12.96
C LEU A 94 -9.23 -3.01 -11.64
N ALA A 95 -9.15 -2.30 -10.50
CA ALA A 95 -9.48 -2.84 -9.19
C ALA A 95 -10.97 -3.20 -9.08
N SER A 96 -11.85 -2.35 -9.59
CA SER A 96 -13.30 -2.57 -9.61
C SER A 96 -13.69 -3.74 -10.51
N THR A 97 -13.07 -3.84 -11.69
CA THR A 97 -13.28 -4.96 -12.63
C THR A 97 -12.83 -6.27 -12.00
N GLN A 98 -11.64 -6.29 -11.38
CA GLN A 98 -11.13 -7.49 -10.72
C GLN A 98 -11.98 -7.89 -9.50
N ALA A 99 -12.47 -6.93 -8.72
CA ALA A 99 -13.37 -7.19 -7.62
C ALA A 99 -14.71 -7.79 -8.10
N ALA A 100 -15.24 -7.32 -9.24
CA ALA A 100 -16.46 -7.85 -9.83
C ALA A 100 -16.30 -9.27 -10.40
N LEU A 101 -15.08 -9.63 -10.84
CA LEU A 101 -14.74 -10.98 -11.30
C LEU A 101 -14.50 -11.97 -10.14
N PHE A 102 -14.23 -11.47 -8.94
CA PHE A 102 -14.02 -12.29 -7.76
C PHE A 102 -15.36 -12.79 -7.22
N LYS A 103 -15.88 -13.89 -7.79
CA LYS A 103 -16.93 -14.69 -7.15
C LYS A 103 -16.26 -15.57 -6.09
N PRO A 104 -16.51 -15.38 -4.78
CA PRO A 104 -16.16 -16.42 -3.84
C PRO A 104 -16.93 -17.69 -4.24
N ASP A 105 -16.22 -18.80 -4.37
CA ASP A 105 -16.83 -20.11 -4.61
C ASP A 105 -18.00 -20.31 -3.61
N GLN A 106 -19.14 -20.73 -4.17
CA GLN A 106 -20.34 -21.17 -3.45
C GLN A 106 -20.05 -22.48 -2.72
#